data_AF-G3G1Z8-F1
#
_entry.id   AF-G3G1Z8-F1
#
_cell.length_a   1.000
_cell.length_b   1.000
_cell.length_c   1.000
_cell.angle_alpha   90.00
_cell.angle_beta   90.00
_cell.angle_gamma   90.00
#
_symmetry.space_group_name_H-M   'P 1'
#
loop_
_entity.id
_entity.type
_entity.pdbx_description
1 polymer ?
#
loop_
_entity_poly.entity_id
_entity_poly.type
_entity_poly.pdbx_seq_one_letter_code
_entity_poly.pdbx_strand_id
1 'polypeptide(L)'
;KLKEALNTVHGGFAYLLMTEDAMIGALDPNGFRPLSLGKMKNGAYVLASETCALDVVGAELVRNIRPGEIVVVNDHGYKIVQYTNNTQLAICSMEYIYFARPDSDIYGINVHSARKRMGARLAAESPVEADMVIGVPNSSLSAASGYAEAAGLPNEMGLIK
;
A
#
# COMPACT_ATOMS: atom_id res chain seq x y z
N LYS A 1 15.68 -20.52 13.63
CA LYS A 1 15.26 -19.47 14.61
C LYS A 1 14.26 -18.46 14.04
N LEU A 2 14.64 -17.45 13.24
CA LEU A 2 13.65 -16.45 12.76
C LEU A 2 12.49 -17.07 11.96
N LYS A 3 12.80 -17.92 10.96
CA LYS A 3 11.76 -18.60 10.17
C LYS A 3 10.81 -19.44 11.03
N GLU A 4 11.33 -20.14 12.02
CA GLU A 4 10.53 -20.95 12.95
C GLU A 4 9.61 -20.06 13.78
N ALA A 5 10.14 -18.95 14.33
CA ALA A 5 9.35 -17.99 15.10
C ALA A 5 8.23 -17.37 14.25
N LEU A 6 8.51 -16.95 13.01
CA LEU A 6 7.49 -16.42 12.10
C LEU A 6 6.37 -17.43 11.83
N ASN A 7 6.68 -18.73 11.75
CA ASN A 7 5.67 -19.79 11.59
C ASN A 7 4.82 -20.04 12.84
N THR A 8 5.18 -19.49 14.00
CA THR A 8 4.38 -19.58 15.24
C THR A 8 3.44 -18.39 15.46
N VAL A 9 3.64 -17.29 14.73
CA VAL A 9 2.81 -16.07 14.86
C VAL A 9 1.61 -16.18 13.92
N HIS A 10 0.41 -15.97 14.47
CA HIS A 10 -0.84 -15.94 13.70
C HIS A 10 -1.40 -14.52 13.65
N GLY A 11 -1.72 -14.05 12.44
CA GLY A 11 -2.24 -12.70 12.20
C GLY A 11 -1.50 -11.99 11.08
N GLY A 12 -1.84 -10.72 10.87
CA GLY A 12 -1.16 -9.85 9.90
C GLY A 12 0.07 -9.17 10.51
N PHE A 13 1.21 -9.21 9.83
CA PHE A 13 2.43 -8.54 10.26
C PHE A 13 3.31 -8.10 9.08
N ALA A 14 3.93 -6.93 9.25
CA ALA A 14 5.06 -6.47 8.47
C ALA A 14 6.13 -6.05 9.48
N TYR A 15 7.15 -6.89 9.68
CA TYR A 15 8.20 -6.64 10.66
C TYR A 15 9.45 -6.08 10.01
N LEU A 16 10.11 -5.20 10.76
CA LEU A 16 11.50 -4.81 10.54
C LEU A 16 12.32 -5.24 11.76
N LEU A 17 13.42 -5.91 11.51
CA LEU A 17 14.41 -6.29 12.52
C LEU A 17 15.78 -5.77 12.08
N MET A 18 16.62 -5.44 13.04
CA MET A 18 17.99 -5.01 12.79
C MET A 18 18.95 -5.81 13.66
N THR A 19 20.04 -6.25 13.06
CA THR A 19 21.19 -6.87 13.73
C THR A 19 22.43 -6.05 13.42
N GLU A 20 23.58 -6.40 14.02
CA GLU A 20 24.86 -5.72 13.75
C GLU A 20 25.20 -5.69 12.25
N ASP A 21 24.90 -6.78 11.52
CA ASP A 21 25.32 -6.93 10.12
C ASP A 21 24.18 -6.83 9.08
N ALA A 22 22.93 -6.60 9.50
CA ALA A 22 21.79 -6.68 8.58
C ALA A 22 20.52 -5.94 9.04
N MET A 23 19.78 -5.42 8.06
CA MET A 23 18.38 -5.03 8.18
C MET A 23 17.50 -6.12 7.55
N ILE A 24 16.46 -6.55 8.26
CA ILE A 24 15.60 -7.65 7.86
C ILE A 24 14.15 -7.18 7.84
N GLY A 25 13.47 -7.36 6.71
CA GLY A 25 12.02 -7.20 6.60
C GLY A 25 11.33 -8.56 6.49
N ALA A 26 10.18 -8.76 7.12
CA ALA A 26 9.42 -10.00 7.00
C ALA A 26 7.91 -9.72 6.92
N LEU A 27 7.22 -10.43 6.02
CA LEU A 27 5.80 -10.26 5.79
C LEU A 27 5.00 -11.53 6.11
N ASP A 28 3.82 -11.37 6.70
CA ASP A 28 2.94 -12.48 7.04
C ASP A 28 2.53 -13.30 5.80
N PRO A 29 2.05 -14.55 5.97
CA PRO A 29 1.70 -15.43 4.84
C PRO A 29 0.53 -14.90 4.01
N ASN A 30 -0.20 -13.91 4.51
CA ASN A 30 -1.31 -13.28 3.82
C ASN A 30 -0.95 -11.94 3.15
N GLY A 31 0.21 -11.37 3.46
CA GLY A 31 0.56 -10.00 3.06
C GLY A 31 -0.48 -8.99 3.51
N PHE A 32 -0.98 -9.13 4.74
CA PHE A 32 -2.12 -8.35 5.22
C PHE A 32 -1.79 -6.86 5.32
N ARG A 33 -0.53 -6.52 5.60
CA ARG A 33 0.02 -5.16 5.57
C ARG A 33 1.04 -5.01 4.43
N PRO A 34 1.09 -3.86 3.75
CA PRO A 34 2.06 -3.65 2.69
C PRO A 34 3.48 -3.44 3.25
N LEU A 35 4.47 -3.88 2.47
CA LEU A 35 5.90 -3.63 2.71
C LEU A 35 6.63 -3.57 1.38
N SER A 36 7.35 -2.48 1.14
CA SER A 36 8.05 -2.20 -0.11
C SER A 36 9.53 -1.97 0.15
N LEU A 37 10.36 -2.48 -0.77
CA LEU A 37 11.79 -2.26 -0.82
C LEU A 37 12.09 -1.20 -1.88
N GLY A 38 12.77 -0.14 -1.49
CA GLY A 38 13.31 0.89 -2.37
C GLY A 38 14.84 0.94 -2.35
N LYS A 39 15.42 1.67 -3.31
CA LYS A 39 16.86 1.90 -3.42
C LYS A 39 17.15 3.38 -3.71
N MET A 40 18.01 3.95 -2.88
CA MET A 40 18.52 5.32 -3.01
C MET A 40 19.57 5.41 -4.11
N LYS A 41 19.78 6.61 -4.66
CA LYS A 41 20.82 6.87 -5.68
C LYS A 41 22.24 6.53 -5.21
N ASN A 42 22.51 6.64 -3.91
CA ASN A 42 23.80 6.28 -3.30
C ASN A 42 23.98 4.76 -3.06
N GLY A 43 22.99 3.95 -3.45
CA GLY A 43 23.01 2.49 -3.30
C GLY A 43 22.36 1.95 -2.03
N ALA A 44 21.99 2.81 -1.06
CA ALA A 44 21.33 2.37 0.17
C ALA A 44 19.92 1.80 -0.11
N TYR A 45 19.51 0.78 0.66
CA TYR A 45 18.17 0.22 0.58
C TYR A 45 17.26 0.79 1.67
N VAL A 46 15.99 0.97 1.33
CA VAL A 46 14.96 1.50 2.23
C VAL A 46 13.79 0.53 2.26
N LEU A 47 13.29 0.21 3.46
CA LEU A 47 12.03 -0.52 3.62
C LEU A 47 10.97 0.44 4.16
N ALA A 48 9.80 0.42 3.54
CA ALA A 48 8.68 1.27 3.93
C ALA A 48 7.36 0.53 3.79
N SER A 49 6.38 0.83 4.64
CA SER A 49 5.03 0.28 4.50
C SER A 49 4.31 0.79 3.24
N GLU A 50 4.64 1.99 2.79
CA GLU A 50 4.01 2.64 1.63
C GLU A 50 5.07 3.26 0.70
N THR A 51 4.80 3.25 -0.61
CA THR A 51 5.75 3.78 -1.60
C THR A 51 5.91 5.29 -1.53
N CYS A 52 4.90 6.03 -1.04
CA CYS A 52 5.02 7.48 -0.87
C CYS A 52 6.21 7.87 0.03
N ALA A 53 6.59 7.01 0.98
CA ALA A 53 7.77 7.25 1.82
C ALA A 53 9.07 7.12 1.02
N LEU A 54 9.12 6.19 0.05
CA LEU A 54 10.24 6.05 -0.88
C LEU A 54 10.36 7.30 -1.76
N ASP A 55 9.24 7.79 -2.29
CA ASP A 55 9.21 9.00 -3.13
C ASP A 55 9.70 10.22 -2.37
N VAL A 56 9.23 10.40 -1.12
CA VAL A 56 9.63 11.52 -0.25
C VAL A 56 11.14 11.56 0.02
N VAL A 57 11.78 10.39 0.18
CA VAL A 57 13.22 10.31 0.40
C VAL A 57 14.04 10.20 -0.89
N GLY A 58 13.39 10.13 -2.05
CA GLY A 58 14.05 9.97 -3.35
C GLY A 58 14.61 8.57 -3.61
N ALA A 59 14.00 7.54 -3.02
CA ALA A 59 14.29 6.14 -3.32
C ALA A 59 13.42 5.64 -4.49
N GLU A 60 14.02 4.88 -5.40
CA GLU A 60 13.29 4.18 -6.46
C GLU A 60 12.70 2.88 -5.90
N LEU A 61 11.44 2.58 -6.21
CA LEU A 61 10.82 1.30 -5.86
C LEU A 61 11.53 0.14 -6.55
N VAL A 62 12.08 -0.79 -5.77
CA VAL A 62 12.69 -2.02 -6.29
C VAL A 62 11.64 -3.11 -6.43
N ARG A 63 10.86 -3.36 -5.37
CA ARG A 63 9.78 -4.37 -5.36
C ARG A 63 8.90 -4.25 -4.13
N ASN A 64 7.71 -4.85 -4.22
CA ASN A 64 6.94 -5.21 -3.04
C ASN A 64 7.48 -6.51 -2.43
N ILE A 65 7.48 -6.59 -1.10
CA ILE A 65 7.72 -7.84 -0.37
C ILE A 65 6.43 -8.65 -0.45
N ARG A 66 6.54 -9.91 -0.88
CA ARG A 66 5.39 -10.79 -1.10
C ARG A 66 5.05 -11.56 0.18
N PRO A 67 3.81 -12.07 0.29
CA PRO A 67 3.42 -12.86 1.44
C PRO A 67 4.40 -14.01 1.72
N GLY A 68 4.75 -14.22 2.99
CA GLY A 68 5.69 -15.29 3.39
C GLY A 68 7.16 -15.03 3.07
N GLU A 69 7.51 -13.85 2.51
CA GLU A 69 8.90 -13.48 2.22
C GLU A 69 9.59 -12.79 3.41
N ILE A 70 10.89 -13.05 3.50
CA ILE A 70 11.87 -12.30 4.28
C ILE A 70 12.82 -11.63 3.29
N VAL A 71 13.02 -10.32 3.42
CA VAL A 71 14.09 -9.58 2.77
C VAL A 71 15.21 -9.36 3.78
N VAL A 72 16.44 -9.71 3.40
CA VAL A 72 17.64 -9.45 4.20
C VAL A 72 18.54 -8.53 3.40
N VAL A 73 18.82 -7.36 3.95
CA VAL A 73 19.70 -6.33 3.41
C VAL A 73 20.98 -6.29 4.24
N ASN A 74 22.14 -6.34 3.59
CA ASN A 74 23.46 -6.17 4.21
C ASN A 74 24.40 -5.42 3.25
N ASP A 75 25.67 -5.30 3.62
CA ASP A 75 26.69 -4.57 2.84
C ASP A 75 26.92 -5.10 1.42
N HIS A 76 26.47 -6.32 1.12
CA HIS A 76 26.60 -6.96 -0.19
C HIS A 76 25.34 -6.81 -1.06
N GLY A 77 24.27 -6.20 -0.54
CA GLY A 77 23.00 -6.01 -1.24
C GLY A 77 21.81 -6.59 -0.48
N TYR A 78 20.79 -7.05 -1.21
CA TYR A 78 19.63 -7.69 -0.62
C TYR A 78 19.43 -9.11 -1.17
N LYS A 79 18.84 -9.97 -0.34
CA LYS A 79 18.36 -11.30 -0.73
C LYS A 79 16.93 -11.51 -0.24
N ILE A 80 16.17 -12.30 -1.00
CA ILE A 80 14.82 -12.73 -0.63
C ILE A 80 14.87 -14.20 -0.23
N VAL A 81 14.21 -14.52 0.87
CA VAL A 81 14.10 -15.88 1.40
C VAL A 81 12.66 -16.13 1.84
N GLN A 82 12.07 -17.24 1.45
CA GLN A 82 10.74 -17.64 1.95
C GLN A 82 10.88 -18.39 3.28
N TYR A 83 10.01 -18.07 4.25
CA TYR A 83 9.87 -18.86 5.48
C TYR A 83 8.68 -19.82 5.45
N THR A 84 7.75 -19.58 4.51
CA THR A 84 6.64 -20.47 4.17
C THR A 84 6.26 -20.29 2.71
N ASN A 85 5.73 -21.36 2.10
CA ASN A 85 5.12 -21.36 0.76
C ASN A 85 3.60 -21.49 0.83
N ASN A 86 3.04 -21.72 2.02
CA ASN A 86 1.61 -21.72 2.24
C ASN A 86 1.15 -20.26 2.41
N THR A 87 0.85 -19.60 1.30
CA THR A 87 0.57 -18.17 1.26
C THR A 87 -0.67 -17.85 0.43
N GLN A 88 -1.33 -16.75 0.77
CA GLN A 88 -2.47 -16.22 0.02
C GLN A 88 -2.38 -14.69 0.02
N LEU A 89 -2.35 -14.03 -1.14
CA LEU A 89 -2.40 -12.57 -1.11
C LEU A 89 -3.80 -12.09 -0.69
N ALA A 90 -3.92 -11.60 0.55
CA ALA A 90 -5.14 -11.09 1.17
C ALA A 90 -4.86 -9.75 1.87
N ILE A 91 -4.38 -8.79 1.08
CA ILE A 91 -4.10 -7.42 1.53
C ILE A 91 -5.35 -6.79 2.17
N CYS A 92 -5.15 -6.04 3.26
CA CYS A 92 -6.23 -5.36 3.94
C CYS A 92 -6.94 -4.38 2.98
N SER A 93 -8.23 -4.60 2.69
CA SER A 93 -9.00 -3.75 1.77
C SER A 93 -9.06 -2.29 2.24
N MET A 94 -8.99 -2.05 3.55
CA MET A 94 -8.98 -0.71 4.12
C MET A 94 -7.72 0.09 3.78
N GLU A 95 -6.62 -0.55 3.36
CA GLU A 95 -5.46 0.17 2.79
C GLU A 95 -5.89 0.96 1.54
N TYR A 96 -6.58 0.31 0.62
CA TYR A 96 -7.12 0.97 -0.57
C TYR A 96 -8.28 1.91 -0.25
N ILE A 97 -9.19 1.53 0.65
CA ILE A 97 -10.38 2.35 0.93
C ILE A 97 -10.02 3.62 1.68
N TYR A 98 -9.10 3.57 2.65
CA TYR A 98 -8.93 4.66 3.61
C TYR A 98 -7.50 4.90 4.12
N PHE A 99 -6.80 3.85 4.59
CA PHE A 99 -5.57 4.03 5.36
C PHE A 99 -4.40 4.58 4.56
N ALA A 100 -4.13 4.01 3.38
CA ALA A 100 -2.97 4.39 2.60
C ALA A 100 -3.14 5.79 2.02
N ARG A 101 -2.01 6.48 1.82
CA ARG A 101 -2.01 7.76 1.14
C ARG A 101 -2.36 7.59 -0.35
N PRO A 102 -3.07 8.57 -0.95
CA PRO A 102 -3.50 8.49 -2.34
C PRO A 102 -2.35 8.41 -3.36
N ASP A 103 -1.16 8.91 -3.00
CA ASP A 103 0.06 8.85 -3.81
C ASP A 103 0.88 7.56 -3.62
N SER A 104 0.41 6.62 -2.80
CA SER A 104 1.03 5.30 -2.67
C SER A 104 0.55 4.33 -3.75
N ASP A 105 1.44 3.41 -4.13
CA ASP A 105 1.16 2.25 -4.99
C ASP A 105 1.27 0.97 -4.16
N ILE A 106 0.16 0.26 -4.01
CA ILE A 106 0.13 -1.04 -3.33
C ILE A 106 0.08 -2.11 -4.41
N TYR A 107 1.06 -3.01 -4.46
CA TYR A 107 1.14 -4.08 -5.47
C TYR A 107 0.95 -3.59 -6.93
N GLY A 108 1.45 -2.39 -7.25
CA GLY A 108 1.36 -1.79 -8.59
C GLY A 108 0.03 -1.11 -8.89
N ILE A 109 -0.86 -0.97 -7.89
CA ILE A 109 -2.12 -0.24 -8.02
C ILE A 109 -2.03 1.04 -7.19
N ASN A 110 -2.11 2.16 -7.89
CA ASN A 110 -2.19 3.47 -7.26
C ASN A 110 -3.47 3.64 -6.43
N VAL A 111 -3.34 4.11 -5.20
CA VAL A 111 -4.43 4.23 -4.22
C VAL A 111 -5.46 5.29 -4.66
N HIS A 112 -5.02 6.46 -5.13
CA HIS A 112 -5.94 7.47 -5.70
C HIS A 112 -6.78 6.88 -6.83
N SER A 113 -6.11 6.21 -7.78
CA SER A 113 -6.75 5.59 -8.93
C SER A 113 -7.74 4.50 -8.53
N ALA A 114 -7.40 3.67 -7.53
CA ALA A 114 -8.31 2.67 -6.98
C ALA A 114 -9.57 3.30 -6.39
N ARG A 115 -9.43 4.33 -5.55
CA ARG A 115 -10.56 5.07 -4.95
C ARG A 115 -11.42 5.75 -6.00
N LYS A 116 -10.81 6.32 -7.05
CA LYS A 116 -11.54 6.92 -8.17
C LYS A 116 -12.39 5.89 -8.91
N ARG A 117 -11.87 4.68 -9.16
CA ARG A 117 -12.65 3.57 -9.72
C ARG A 117 -13.79 3.12 -8.81
N MET A 118 -13.58 3.13 -7.48
CA MET A 118 -14.66 2.84 -6.53
C MET A 118 -15.79 3.88 -6.62
N GLY A 119 -15.45 5.17 -6.75
CA GLY A 119 -16.42 6.24 -6.97
C GLY A 119 -17.23 6.07 -8.26
N ALA A 120 -16.54 5.80 -9.37
CA ALA A 120 -17.20 5.52 -10.65
C ALA A 120 -18.12 4.29 -10.58
N ARG A 121 -17.70 3.26 -9.84
CA ARG A 121 -18.52 2.07 -9.61
C ARG A 121 -19.77 2.39 -8.79
N LEU A 122 -19.65 3.22 -7.76
CA LEU A 122 -20.79 3.67 -6.95
C LEU A 122 -21.81 4.46 -7.79
N ALA A 123 -21.36 5.32 -8.71
CA ALA A 123 -22.26 6.03 -9.63
C ALA A 123 -23.05 5.08 -10.53
N ALA A 124 -22.45 3.95 -10.95
CA ALA A 124 -23.14 2.93 -11.74
C ALA A 124 -24.10 2.06 -10.91
N GLU A 125 -23.76 1.77 -9.66
CA GLU A 125 -24.58 0.92 -8.77
C GLU A 125 -25.73 1.68 -8.11
N SER A 126 -25.60 2.99 -7.90
CA SER A 126 -26.56 3.81 -7.18
C SER A 126 -26.57 5.25 -7.70
N PRO A 127 -27.01 5.47 -8.95
CA PRO A 127 -27.12 6.82 -9.51
C PRO A 127 -28.21 7.62 -8.81
N VAL A 128 -28.07 8.95 -8.80
CA VAL A 128 -29.08 9.88 -8.28
C VAL A 128 -29.08 11.14 -9.12
N GLU A 129 -30.26 11.74 -9.30
CA GLU A 129 -30.39 13.08 -9.86
C GLU A 129 -29.98 14.11 -8.79
N ALA A 130 -28.92 14.86 -9.07
CA ALA A 130 -28.35 15.84 -8.15
C ALA A 130 -27.64 16.95 -8.94
N ASP A 131 -27.41 18.10 -8.31
CA ASP A 131 -26.77 19.24 -8.96
C ASP A 131 -25.24 19.18 -8.92
N MET A 132 -24.67 18.52 -7.91
CA MET A 132 -23.21 18.45 -7.70
C MET A 132 -22.80 17.29 -6.79
N VAL A 133 -21.50 17.00 -6.80
CA VAL A 133 -20.86 16.01 -5.93
C VAL A 133 -19.84 16.71 -5.04
N ILE A 134 -19.88 16.41 -3.74
CA ILE A 134 -18.96 16.97 -2.74
C ILE A 134 -18.30 15.81 -1.99
N GLY A 135 -16.97 15.80 -1.96
CA GLY A 135 -16.20 14.89 -1.11
C GLY A 135 -16.06 15.43 0.31
N VAL A 136 -16.01 14.53 1.29
CA VAL A 136 -15.58 14.83 2.66
C VAL A 136 -14.05 14.92 2.70
N PRO A 137 -13.46 16.09 3.05
CA PRO A 137 -12.01 16.26 3.09
C PRO A 137 -11.38 15.53 4.30
N ASN A 138 -10.26 14.82 4.16
CA ASN A 138 -9.50 14.52 2.93
C ASN A 138 -9.74 13.10 2.40
N SER A 139 -10.56 12.32 3.11
CA SER A 139 -10.66 10.87 2.98
C SER A 139 -11.32 10.41 1.67
N SER A 140 -12.30 11.16 1.18
CA SER A 140 -13.16 10.72 0.08
C SER A 140 -13.00 11.51 -1.22
N LEU A 141 -12.06 12.46 -1.27
CA LEU A 141 -11.86 13.35 -2.43
C LEU A 141 -11.64 12.57 -3.74
N SER A 142 -10.88 11.48 -3.69
CA SER A 142 -10.62 10.63 -4.87
C SER A 142 -11.88 9.88 -5.35
N ALA A 143 -12.67 9.37 -4.41
CA ALA A 143 -13.91 8.66 -4.72
C ALA A 143 -14.99 9.62 -5.23
N ALA A 144 -15.14 10.80 -4.61
CA ALA A 144 -16.04 11.85 -5.05
C ALA A 144 -15.71 12.32 -6.48
N SER A 145 -14.43 12.56 -6.79
CA SER A 145 -14.00 12.87 -8.15
C SER A 145 -14.37 11.76 -9.15
N GLY A 146 -14.17 10.49 -8.79
CA GLY A 146 -14.55 9.37 -9.66
C GLY A 146 -16.05 9.23 -9.86
N TYR A 147 -16.85 9.45 -8.81
CA TYR A 147 -18.31 9.46 -8.91
C TYR A 147 -18.79 10.60 -9.81
N ALA A 148 -18.29 11.83 -9.59
CA ALA A 148 -18.67 13.01 -10.34
C ALA A 148 -18.40 12.87 -11.84
N GLU A 149 -17.20 12.40 -12.20
CA GLU A 149 -16.83 12.14 -13.59
C GLU A 149 -17.73 11.08 -14.24
N ALA A 150 -18.04 9.99 -13.53
CA ALA A 150 -18.91 8.94 -14.05
C ALA A 150 -20.39 9.37 -14.17
N ALA A 151 -20.86 10.22 -13.26
CA ALA A 151 -22.23 10.75 -13.24
C ALA A 151 -22.43 11.96 -14.16
N GLY A 152 -21.35 12.56 -14.69
CA GLY A 152 -21.42 13.80 -15.48
C GLY A 152 -21.81 15.03 -14.65
N LEU A 153 -21.50 15.02 -13.34
CA LEU A 153 -21.84 16.10 -12.41
C LEU A 153 -20.60 16.93 -12.07
N PRO A 154 -20.75 18.23 -11.75
CA PRO A 154 -19.64 19.04 -11.25
C PRO A 154 -19.17 18.51 -9.88
N ASN A 155 -17.85 18.50 -9.70
CA ASN A 155 -17.20 18.17 -8.44
C ASN A 155 -16.76 19.45 -7.73
N GLU A 156 -17.45 19.82 -6.65
CA GLU A 156 -17.30 21.12 -6.01
C GLU A 156 -16.74 21.01 -4.59
N MET A 157 -16.08 22.09 -4.15
CA MET A 157 -15.57 22.20 -2.78
C MET A 157 -16.66 22.73 -1.85
N GLY A 158 -17.62 21.88 -1.49
CA GLY A 158 -18.69 22.24 -0.56
C GLY A 158 -18.35 22.07 0.92
N LEU A 159 -17.23 21.40 1.24
CA LEU A 159 -16.75 21.18 2.60
C LEU A 159 -15.28 21.57 2.72
N ILE A 160 -14.91 22.18 3.85
CA ILE A 160 -13.55 22.60 4.19
C ILE A 160 -13.18 22.01 5.56
N LYS A 161 -11.91 21.60 5.70
CA LYS A 161 -11.34 21.09 6.95
C LYS A 161 -10.40 22.12 7.58
#